data_AF-A0A9N9WYB5-F1
#
_entry.id   AF-A0A9N9WYB5-F1
#
_cell.length_a   1.000
_cell.length_b   1.000
_cell.length_c   1.000
_cell.angle_alpha   90.00
_cell.angle_beta   90.00
_cell.angle_gamma   90.00
#
_symmetry.space_group_name_H-M   'P 1'
#
loop_
_entity.id
_entity.type
_entity.pdbx_description
1 polymer ?
#
loop_
_entity_poly.entity_id
_entity_poly.type
_entity_poly.pdbx_seq_one_letter_code
_entity_poly.pdbx_strand_id
1 'polypeptide(L)'
;MNLKTSIPAIFILTYVAISFIQPAQSCTDTCTADEIKAFEKFKQEFYKSYSTAADECTARGIFCKNYRKIIDNNNNSSSTYKMAVTSSTDQLSEDSRSTGMVDPPPLEVAKRNTTSAKLIRKAKKVKANQFAQNTVKESSGNVNNGPLTGPVKDQGNCGSCWAFCSAAVLQYQAKVYQNRTIEVSEQDFLECNAYASMYGCNGGNPIFAMTYAYKTGVIPMVKYPYRQTKEACRRSSSMGQNYPTLGDVTMANANGDESVLRRIIDSYGVIAIAMGTTTGFTSYSSGVFDDPACPTKVSHCVGTDWGEAGYFRMKRGTNTCGIETANYYVVVPK
;
A
#
# COMPACT_ATOMS: atom_id res chain seq x y z
N MET A 1 23.90 65.86 61.34
CA MET A 1 23.74 65.07 60.11
C MET A 1 24.00 63.60 60.44
N ASN A 2 22.95 62.80 60.61
CA ASN A 2 23.03 61.36 60.83
C ASN A 2 22.15 60.69 59.78
N LEU A 3 22.74 60.17 58.70
CA LEU A 3 22.03 59.33 57.73
C LEU A 3 22.19 57.87 58.13
N LYS A 4 21.14 57.28 58.72
CA LYS A 4 20.99 55.82 58.84
C LYS A 4 20.35 55.32 57.54
N THR A 5 21.11 54.61 56.72
CA THR A 5 20.60 53.89 55.54
C THR A 5 19.99 52.56 55.99
N SER A 6 18.67 52.44 55.88
CA SER A 6 17.93 51.18 56.03
C SER A 6 17.89 50.47 54.68
N ILE A 7 18.36 49.22 54.61
CA ILE A 7 18.27 48.37 53.42
C ILE A 7 16.98 47.54 53.54
N PRO A 8 16.05 47.57 52.58
CA PRO A 8 14.86 46.73 52.63
C PRO A 8 15.20 45.29 52.21
N ALA A 9 14.84 44.32 53.05
CA ALA A 9 14.94 42.89 52.72
C ALA A 9 13.70 42.45 51.93
N ILE A 10 13.91 41.96 50.71
CA ILE A 10 12.86 41.36 49.86
C ILE A 10 12.78 39.87 50.17
N PHE A 11 11.66 39.41 50.75
CA PHE A 11 11.37 37.99 50.90
C PHE A 11 10.86 37.42 49.57
N ILE A 12 11.67 36.60 48.91
CA ILE A 12 11.26 35.84 47.72
C ILE A 12 10.61 34.54 48.19
N LEU A 13 9.28 34.48 48.12
CA LEU A 13 8.50 33.25 48.27
C LEU A 13 8.72 32.38 47.04
N THR A 14 9.62 31.39 47.12
CA THR A 14 9.76 30.37 46.08
C THR A 14 8.58 29.42 46.15
N TYR A 15 7.63 29.57 45.21
CA TYR A 15 6.60 28.56 44.96
C TYR A 15 7.29 27.30 44.42
N VAL A 16 7.43 26.27 45.26
CA VAL A 16 7.72 24.91 44.79
C VAL A 16 6.42 24.40 44.17
N ALA A 17 6.33 24.45 42.85
CA ALA A 17 5.30 23.73 42.12
C ALA A 17 5.55 22.24 42.34
N ILE A 18 4.83 21.65 43.30
CA ILE A 18 4.74 20.19 43.42
C ILE A 18 3.94 19.75 42.19
N SER A 19 4.64 19.40 41.12
CA SER A 19 4.04 18.67 40.01
C SER A 19 3.54 17.36 40.61
N PHE A 20 2.22 17.25 40.81
CA PHE A 20 1.60 15.96 41.05
C PHE A 20 1.95 15.09 39.85
N ILE A 21 2.87 14.15 40.05
CA ILE A 21 3.09 13.05 39.12
C ILE A 21 1.76 12.30 39.14
N GLN A 22 0.91 12.54 38.13
CA GLN A 22 -0.23 11.67 37.91
C GLN A 22 0.35 10.26 37.79
N PRO A 23 -0.14 9.28 38.57
CA PRO A 23 0.29 7.91 38.41
C PRO A 23 0.13 7.55 36.94
N ALA A 24 1.19 7.02 36.32
CA ALA A 24 1.16 6.57 34.94
C ALA A 24 -0.12 5.76 34.77
N GLN A 25 -1.02 6.23 33.91
CA GLN A 25 -2.32 5.61 33.71
C GLN A 25 -2.07 4.14 33.41
N SER A 26 -2.46 3.26 34.35
CA SER A 26 -2.12 1.85 34.25
C SER A 26 -2.77 1.32 32.98
N CYS A 27 -1.94 0.87 32.06
CA CYS A 27 -2.44 0.29 30.84
C CYS A 27 -3.41 -0.85 31.12
N THR A 28 -4.59 -0.81 30.49
CA THR A 28 -5.58 -1.87 30.56
C THR A 28 -5.34 -2.96 29.50
N ASP A 29 -4.15 -2.98 28.88
CA ASP A 29 -3.81 -4.04 27.94
C ASP A 29 -3.69 -5.41 28.63
N THR A 30 -4.04 -6.46 27.89
CA THR A 30 -4.03 -7.84 28.39
C THR A 30 -2.70 -8.52 28.11
N CYS A 31 -1.61 -7.76 27.96
CA CYS A 31 -0.30 -8.28 27.57
C CYS A 31 0.38 -9.05 28.72
N THR A 32 1.09 -10.11 28.40
CA THR A 32 1.98 -10.81 29.33
C THR A 32 3.33 -10.08 29.45
N ALA A 33 4.12 -10.41 30.47
CA ALA A 33 5.45 -9.81 30.65
C ALA A 33 6.38 -10.04 29.45
N ASP A 34 6.33 -11.23 28.84
CA ASP A 34 7.14 -11.55 27.67
C ASP A 34 6.69 -10.77 26.42
N GLU A 35 5.38 -10.53 26.27
CA GLU A 35 4.85 -9.71 25.18
C GLU A 35 5.21 -8.24 25.34
N ILE A 36 5.22 -7.72 26.57
CA ILE A 36 5.71 -6.36 26.85
C ILE A 36 7.19 -6.26 26.48
N LYS A 37 8.01 -7.24 26.84
CA LYS A 37 9.42 -7.29 26.44
C LYS A 37 9.60 -7.34 24.92
N ALA A 38 8.76 -8.11 24.22
CA ALA A 38 8.74 -8.15 22.76
C ALA A 38 8.33 -6.79 22.15
N PHE A 39 7.37 -6.08 22.75
CA PHE A 39 6.97 -4.75 22.34
C PHE A 39 8.10 -3.71 22.50
N GLU A 40 8.84 -3.76 23.61
CA GLU A 40 10.00 -2.88 23.81
C GLU A 40 11.08 -3.10 22.74
N LYS A 41 11.35 -4.37 22.39
CA LYS A 41 12.26 -4.70 21.29
C LYS A 41 11.73 -4.17 19.95
N PHE A 42 10.44 -4.39 19.68
CA PHE A 42 9.77 -3.89 18.47
C PHE A 42 9.91 -2.36 18.33
N LYS A 43 9.73 -1.59 19.42
CA LYS A 43 9.92 -0.14 19.37
C LYS A 43 11.33 0.25 18.96
N GLN A 44 12.34 -0.46 19.45
CA GLN A 44 13.74 -0.21 19.09
C GLN A 44 14.04 -0.59 17.63
N GLU A 45 13.53 -1.74 17.19
CA GLU A 45 13.76 -2.28 15.86
C GLU A 45 13.14 -1.40 14.75
N PHE A 46 11.94 -0.87 14.98
CA PHE A 46 11.21 -0.06 14.02
C PHE A 46 11.17 1.43 14.38
N TYR A 47 12.05 1.89 15.28
CA TYR A 47 12.18 3.28 15.72
C TYR A 47 10.83 3.93 16.08
N LYS A 48 9.97 3.20 16.80
CA LYS A 48 8.62 3.65 17.14
C LYS A 48 8.66 4.70 18.25
N SER A 49 7.86 5.74 18.05
CA SER A 49 7.57 6.77 19.04
C SER A 49 6.07 7.08 19.03
N TYR A 50 5.49 7.25 20.21
CA TYR A 50 4.07 7.55 20.37
C TYR A 50 3.88 8.92 20.99
N SER A 51 2.84 9.64 20.56
CA SER A 51 2.58 11.02 21.00
C SER A 51 2.22 11.11 22.48
N THR A 52 1.49 10.11 22.99
CA THR A 52 1.07 10.05 24.39
C THR A 52 1.24 8.65 24.96
N ALA A 53 1.28 8.54 26.28
CA ALA A 53 1.28 7.25 26.98
C ALA A 53 0.03 6.42 26.67
N ALA A 54 -1.12 7.06 26.41
CA ALA A 54 -2.36 6.38 26.02
C ALA A 54 -2.28 5.79 24.61
N ASP A 55 -1.63 6.48 23.67
CA ASP A 55 -1.39 5.98 22.30
C ASP A 55 -0.44 4.79 22.33
N GLU A 56 0.64 4.87 23.11
CA GLU A 56 1.57 3.75 23.31
C GLU A 56 0.85 2.54 23.93
N CYS A 57 0.00 2.79 24.92
CA CYS A 57 -0.79 1.75 25.55
C CYS A 57 -1.71 1.02 24.55
N THR A 58 -2.35 1.79 23.68
CA THR A 58 -3.24 1.28 22.63
C THR A 58 -2.44 0.46 21.62
N ALA A 59 -1.32 1.01 21.14
CA ALA A 59 -0.40 0.35 20.23
C ALA A 59 0.16 -0.96 20.82
N ARG A 60 0.49 -0.98 22.11
CA ARG A 60 0.95 -2.18 22.82
C ARG A 60 -0.13 -3.25 22.87
N GLY A 61 -1.36 -2.89 23.22
CA GLY A 61 -2.49 -3.83 23.22
C GLY A 61 -2.72 -4.47 21.84
N ILE A 62 -2.63 -3.67 20.77
CA ILE A 62 -2.73 -4.15 19.39
C ILE A 62 -1.54 -5.06 19.04
N PHE A 63 -0.32 -4.64 19.38
CA PHE A 63 0.89 -5.41 19.18
C PHE A 63 0.78 -6.79 19.80
N CYS A 64 0.41 -6.90 21.08
CA CYS A 64 0.30 -8.20 21.76
C CYS A 64 -0.72 -9.11 21.07
N LYS A 65 -1.87 -8.55 20.64
CA LYS A 65 -2.89 -9.31 19.89
C LYS A 65 -2.34 -9.84 18.57
N ASN A 66 -1.61 -9.03 17.81
CA ASN A 66 -1.03 -9.43 16.53
C ASN A 66 0.17 -10.38 16.72
N TYR A 67 0.98 -10.17 17.76
CA TYR A 67 2.11 -11.00 18.13
C TYR A 67 1.69 -12.44 18.48
N ARG A 68 0.59 -12.59 19.22
CA ARG A 68 -0.03 -13.91 19.45
C ARG A 68 -0.40 -14.62 18.14
N LYS A 69 -1.06 -13.92 17.21
CA LYS A 69 -1.39 -14.48 15.89
C LYS A 69 -0.15 -14.92 15.11
N ILE A 70 0.95 -14.17 15.19
CA ILE A 70 2.24 -14.55 14.58
C ILE A 70 2.73 -15.87 15.16
N ILE A 71 2.75 -16.00 16.49
CA ILE A 71 3.17 -17.21 17.19
C ILE A 71 2.27 -18.40 16.82
N ASP A 72 0.95 -18.21 16.90
CA ASP A 72 -0.04 -19.25 16.63
C ASP A 72 0.07 -19.79 15.20
N ASN A 73 0.20 -18.90 14.20
CA ASN A 73 0.42 -19.31 12.82
C ASN A 73 1.73 -20.06 12.64
N ASN A 74 2.81 -19.59 13.27
CA ASN A 74 4.14 -20.20 13.10
C ASN A 74 4.24 -21.57 13.77
N ASN A 75 3.49 -21.80 14.86
CA ASN A 75 3.37 -23.08 15.55
C ASN A 75 2.38 -24.05 14.88
N ASN A 76 1.48 -23.55 14.02
CA ASN A 76 0.59 -24.39 13.24
C ASN A 76 1.34 -25.13 12.14
N SER A 77 1.50 -26.44 12.29
CA SER A 77 2.17 -27.31 11.31
C SER A 77 1.46 -27.39 9.95
N SER A 78 0.18 -27.02 9.88
CA SER A 78 -0.60 -26.97 8.64
C SER A 78 -0.46 -25.64 7.90
N SER A 79 0.15 -24.61 8.51
CA SER A 79 0.32 -23.33 7.85
C SER A 79 1.39 -23.41 6.75
N THR A 80 1.04 -22.92 5.56
CA THR A 80 1.91 -22.89 4.38
C THR A 80 2.79 -21.65 4.32
N TYR A 81 2.63 -20.70 5.24
CA TYR A 81 3.41 -19.47 5.31
C TYR A 81 3.84 -19.15 6.75
N LYS A 82 4.91 -18.38 6.87
CA LYS A 82 5.41 -17.86 8.14
C LYS A 82 5.15 -16.38 8.27
N MET A 83 4.93 -15.97 9.51
CA MET A 83 4.71 -14.58 9.90
C MET A 83 5.91 -14.08 10.72
N ALA A 84 6.18 -12.78 10.65
CA ALA A 84 7.18 -12.10 11.46
C ALA A 84 6.62 -10.78 12.01
N VAL A 85 7.28 -10.24 13.03
CA VAL A 85 7.02 -8.88 13.48
C VAL A 85 7.45 -7.91 12.38
N THR A 86 6.57 -6.99 12.03
CA THR A 86 6.78 -5.94 11.02
C THR A 86 6.47 -4.58 11.61
N SER A 87 6.87 -3.50 10.94
CA SER A 87 6.58 -2.11 11.33
C SER A 87 5.09 -1.82 11.52
N SER A 88 4.18 -2.65 11.00
CA SER A 88 2.72 -2.54 11.18
C SER A 88 2.14 -3.45 12.27
N THR A 89 2.95 -4.14 13.07
CA THR A 89 2.44 -5.11 14.08
C THR A 89 1.64 -4.43 15.20
N ASP A 90 1.88 -3.16 15.46
CA ASP A 90 1.12 -2.33 16.41
C ASP A 90 -0.12 -1.65 15.81
N GLN A 91 -0.50 -1.99 14.57
CA GLN A 91 -1.64 -1.40 13.87
C GLN A 91 -2.80 -2.41 13.74
N LEU A 92 -4.04 -1.94 13.82
CA LEU A 92 -5.22 -2.78 13.55
C LEU A 92 -5.27 -3.10 12.07
N SER A 93 -5.59 -4.34 11.68
CA SER A 93 -5.64 -4.74 10.27
C SER A 93 -6.63 -3.91 9.44
N GLU A 94 -7.65 -3.34 10.09
CA GLU A 94 -8.60 -2.40 9.47
C GLU A 94 -8.01 -0.99 9.32
N ASP A 95 -7.26 -0.49 10.32
CA ASP A 95 -6.64 0.84 10.30
C ASP A 95 -5.34 0.91 9.52
N SER A 96 -4.60 -0.20 9.42
CA SER A 96 -3.21 -0.21 8.95
C SER A 96 -3.08 0.37 7.54
N ARG A 97 -4.13 0.25 6.72
CA ARG A 97 -4.15 0.55 5.28
C ARG A 97 -5.57 0.87 4.77
N SER A 98 -6.45 1.44 5.61
CA SER A 98 -7.93 1.56 5.40
C SER A 98 -8.40 2.31 4.15
N THR A 99 -7.48 2.70 3.29
CA THR A 99 -7.68 3.49 2.11
C THR A 99 -7.25 2.67 0.90
N GLY A 100 -8.08 1.65 0.64
CA GLY A 100 -7.85 0.62 -0.37
C GLY A 100 -8.30 1.01 -1.77
N MET A 101 -8.74 0.01 -2.54
CA MET A 101 -9.29 0.26 -3.87
C MET A 101 -10.64 0.94 -3.78
N VAL A 102 -10.73 2.17 -4.27
CA VAL A 102 -11.99 2.91 -4.32
C VAL A 102 -12.54 2.89 -5.74
N ASP A 103 -13.58 2.10 -5.94
CA ASP A 103 -14.35 2.10 -7.18
C ASP A 103 -15.03 3.45 -7.38
N PRO A 104 -15.19 3.90 -8.63
CA PRO A 104 -15.89 5.14 -8.91
C PRO A 104 -17.31 5.15 -8.39
N PRO A 105 -17.79 6.33 -7.94
CA PRO A 105 -19.21 6.48 -7.70
C PRO A 105 -19.95 6.03 -8.97
N PRO A 106 -21.12 5.38 -8.83
CA PRO A 106 -21.91 4.93 -9.97
C PRO A 106 -22.03 6.03 -11.03
N LEU A 107 -22.03 5.64 -12.32
CA LEU A 107 -22.11 6.57 -13.45
C LEU A 107 -23.29 7.55 -13.36
N GLU A 108 -24.30 7.24 -12.56
CA GLU A 108 -25.46 8.09 -12.28
C GLU A 108 -25.09 9.34 -11.46
N VAL A 109 -24.08 9.26 -10.58
CA VAL A 109 -23.56 10.37 -9.77
C VAL A 109 -22.45 11.14 -10.50
N ALA A 110 -21.71 10.47 -11.39
CA ALA A 110 -20.73 11.13 -12.25
C ALA A 110 -21.45 11.93 -13.35
N LYS A 111 -21.59 13.25 -13.18
CA LYS A 111 -22.19 14.18 -14.16
C LYS A 111 -21.81 13.78 -15.60
N ARG A 112 -22.84 13.55 -16.44
CA ARG A 112 -22.81 12.85 -17.75
C ARG A 112 -21.78 13.32 -18.79
N ASN A 113 -21.03 14.40 -18.55
CA ASN A 113 -20.06 14.98 -19.48
C ASN A 113 -18.64 15.19 -18.91
N THR A 114 -18.32 14.63 -17.75
CA THR A 114 -16.95 14.74 -17.22
C THR A 114 -15.97 13.84 -17.99
N THR A 115 -14.71 14.27 -18.09
CA THR A 115 -13.60 13.46 -18.63
C THR A 115 -13.50 12.11 -17.91
N SER A 116 -13.78 12.07 -16.60
CA SER A 116 -13.81 10.87 -15.77
C SER A 116 -14.91 9.88 -16.20
N ALA A 117 -16.13 10.33 -16.48
CA ALA A 117 -17.21 9.46 -16.98
C ALA A 117 -16.90 8.86 -18.36
N LYS A 118 -16.28 9.65 -19.26
CA LYS A 118 -15.81 9.16 -20.57
C LYS A 118 -14.70 8.11 -20.42
N LEU A 119 -13.81 8.27 -19.44
CA LEU A 119 -12.74 7.33 -19.12
C LEU A 119 -13.27 6.01 -18.56
N ILE A 120 -14.21 6.06 -17.60
CA ILE A 120 -14.89 4.88 -17.05
C ILE A 120 -15.61 4.10 -18.16
N ARG A 121 -16.25 4.78 -19.11
CA ARG A 121 -16.90 4.14 -20.26
C ARG A 121 -15.92 3.46 -21.22
N LYS A 122 -14.71 4.02 -21.41
CA LYS A 122 -13.65 3.38 -22.21
C LYS A 122 -13.07 2.17 -21.48
N ALA A 123 -12.81 2.29 -20.18
CA ALA A 123 -12.35 1.22 -19.30
C ALA A 123 -13.33 0.03 -19.20
N LYS A 124 -14.64 0.25 -19.31
CA LYS A 124 -15.65 -0.84 -19.34
C LYS A 124 -15.78 -1.57 -20.67
N LYS A 125 -15.18 -1.10 -21.77
CA LYS A 125 -15.15 -1.84 -23.05
C LYS A 125 -14.14 -3.00 -23.05
N VAL A 126 -13.79 -3.51 -21.87
CA VAL A 126 -12.95 -4.70 -21.71
C VAL A 126 -13.75 -5.91 -22.15
N LYS A 127 -13.29 -6.57 -23.21
CA LYS A 127 -13.86 -7.82 -23.69
C LYS A 127 -13.45 -8.96 -22.74
N ALA A 128 -14.25 -9.21 -21.71
CA ALA A 128 -14.08 -10.38 -20.82
C ALA A 128 -14.05 -11.72 -21.59
N ASN A 129 -14.62 -11.78 -22.80
CA ASN A 129 -14.85 -13.04 -23.52
C ASN A 129 -13.90 -13.34 -24.69
N GLN A 130 -12.86 -12.53 -24.98
CA GLN A 130 -12.03 -12.80 -26.17
C GLN A 130 -10.85 -13.76 -25.90
N PHE A 131 -10.57 -14.13 -24.65
CA PHE A 131 -9.39 -14.92 -24.26
C PHE A 131 -9.67 -16.43 -24.07
N ALA A 132 -10.87 -16.92 -24.39
CA ALA A 132 -11.24 -18.32 -24.19
C ALA A 132 -10.65 -19.31 -25.24
N GLN A 133 -9.85 -18.88 -26.22
CA GLN A 133 -9.57 -19.72 -27.40
C GLN A 133 -8.12 -19.90 -27.86
N ASN A 134 -7.10 -19.56 -27.07
CA ASN A 134 -5.72 -19.93 -27.45
C ASN A 134 -5.05 -20.78 -26.35
N THR A 135 -4.75 -22.03 -26.69
CA THR A 135 -3.94 -22.98 -25.92
C THR A 135 -2.57 -22.37 -25.64
N VAL A 136 -2.27 -22.13 -24.37
CA VAL A 136 -0.96 -21.63 -23.95
C VAL A 136 -0.07 -22.81 -23.57
N LYS A 137 1.09 -22.92 -24.22
CA LYS A 137 2.20 -23.78 -23.78
C LYS A 137 2.68 -23.27 -22.43
N GLU A 138 2.83 -24.17 -21.46
CA GLU A 138 3.34 -23.83 -20.14
C GLU A 138 4.68 -23.08 -20.25
N SER A 139 4.72 -21.85 -19.77
CA SER A 139 5.98 -21.22 -19.38
C SER A 139 6.02 -21.10 -17.86
N SER A 140 7.19 -21.39 -17.28
CA SER A 140 7.44 -21.16 -15.86
C SER A 140 7.43 -19.65 -15.65
N GLY A 141 6.47 -19.13 -14.88
CA GLY A 141 6.46 -17.73 -14.47
C GLY A 141 7.82 -17.39 -13.86
N ASN A 142 8.60 -16.57 -14.55
CA ASN A 142 9.94 -16.22 -14.09
C ASN A 142 9.77 -15.31 -12.87
N VAL A 143 10.12 -15.84 -11.70
CA VAL A 143 10.05 -15.15 -10.39
C VAL A 143 11.00 -13.94 -10.34
N ASN A 144 11.86 -13.76 -11.35
CA ASN A 144 12.84 -12.68 -11.46
C ASN A 144 12.37 -11.51 -12.35
N ASN A 145 11.12 -11.07 -12.19
CA ASN A 145 10.63 -9.84 -12.84
C ASN A 145 11.01 -8.56 -12.06
N GLY A 146 11.61 -8.67 -10.87
CA GLY A 146 12.05 -7.50 -10.09
C GLY A 146 12.91 -6.50 -10.88
N PRO A 147 13.90 -6.94 -11.68
CA PRO A 147 14.64 -6.06 -12.58
C PRO A 147 13.80 -5.38 -13.66
N LEU A 148 12.60 -5.89 -13.97
CA LEU A 148 11.69 -5.37 -14.98
C LEU A 148 10.69 -4.37 -14.40
N THR A 149 10.28 -4.53 -13.14
CA THR A 149 9.29 -3.67 -12.48
C THR A 149 9.90 -2.49 -11.74
N GLY A 150 11.22 -2.28 -11.77
CA GLY A 150 11.92 -1.31 -10.92
C GLY A 150 12.08 -1.81 -9.48
N PRO A 151 12.82 -1.07 -8.63
CA PRO A 151 13.04 -1.45 -7.24
C PRO A 151 11.73 -1.47 -6.46
N VAL A 152 11.65 -2.34 -5.44
CA VAL A 152 10.56 -2.29 -4.46
C VAL A 152 10.64 -0.96 -3.71
N LYS A 153 9.48 -0.36 -3.44
CA LYS A 153 9.33 0.94 -2.79
C LYS A 153 8.35 0.84 -1.62
N ASP A 154 8.28 1.89 -0.80
CA ASP A 154 7.40 1.97 0.37
C ASP A 154 6.38 3.11 0.25
N GLN A 155 5.09 2.77 0.37
CA GLN A 155 3.98 3.73 0.39
C GLN A 155 3.81 4.45 1.74
N GLY A 156 4.49 3.99 2.79
CA GLY A 156 4.32 4.49 4.15
C GLY A 156 2.86 4.50 4.61
N ASN A 157 2.49 5.51 5.38
CA ASN A 157 1.15 5.65 5.96
C ASN A 157 0.09 6.22 4.99
N CYS A 158 0.33 6.16 3.68
CA CYS A 158 -0.57 6.68 2.65
C CYS A 158 -1.18 5.53 1.86
N GLY A 159 -2.51 5.45 1.73
CA GLY A 159 -3.26 4.48 0.91
C GLY A 159 -3.10 4.67 -0.59
N SER A 160 -1.86 4.55 -1.04
CA SER A 160 -1.46 4.83 -2.42
C SER A 160 -0.95 3.59 -3.14
N CYS A 161 -1.24 2.39 -2.62
CA CYS A 161 -0.91 1.10 -3.26
C CYS A 161 -1.30 1.07 -4.74
N TRP A 162 -2.46 1.64 -5.08
CA TRP A 162 -2.96 1.77 -6.44
C TRP A 162 -2.01 2.53 -7.37
N ALA A 163 -1.28 3.52 -6.86
CA ALA A 163 -0.28 4.27 -7.61
C ALA A 163 1.01 3.45 -7.80
N PHE A 164 1.47 2.77 -6.75
CA PHE A 164 2.66 1.90 -6.80
C PHE A 164 2.49 0.73 -7.75
N CYS A 165 1.38 0.00 -7.67
CA CYS A 165 1.15 -1.12 -8.59
C CYS A 165 0.97 -0.65 -10.04
N SER A 166 0.35 0.53 -10.25
CA SER A 166 0.30 1.15 -11.58
C SER A 166 1.69 1.49 -12.10
N ALA A 167 2.53 2.12 -11.28
CA ALA A 167 3.92 2.44 -11.62
C ALA A 167 4.69 1.16 -12.00
N ALA A 168 4.59 0.09 -11.20
CA ALA A 168 5.26 -1.18 -11.47
C ALA A 168 4.84 -1.81 -12.81
N VAL A 169 3.54 -1.82 -13.13
CA VAL A 169 3.03 -2.28 -14.43
C VAL A 169 3.63 -1.44 -15.56
N LEU A 170 3.60 -0.11 -15.44
CA LEU A 170 4.14 0.78 -16.47
C LEU A 170 5.65 0.62 -16.67
N GLN A 171 6.41 0.48 -15.58
CA GLN A 171 7.85 0.24 -15.61
C GLN A 171 8.20 -1.09 -16.30
N TYR A 172 7.44 -2.15 -15.99
CA TYR A 172 7.55 -3.43 -16.70
C TYR A 172 7.32 -3.29 -18.20
N GLN A 173 6.25 -2.60 -18.60
CA GLN A 173 5.95 -2.38 -20.01
C GLN A 173 7.08 -1.58 -20.71
N ALA A 174 7.64 -0.58 -20.02
CA ALA A 174 8.75 0.24 -20.54
C ALA A 174 9.97 -0.62 -20.79
N LYS A 175 10.29 -1.48 -19.82
CA LYS A 175 11.48 -2.30 -19.87
C LYS A 175 11.36 -3.38 -20.93
N VAL A 176 10.24 -4.08 -20.98
CA VAL A 176 10.05 -5.23 -21.88
C VAL A 176 9.84 -4.81 -23.33
N TYR A 177 8.98 -3.82 -23.59
CA TYR A 177 8.57 -3.48 -24.95
C TYR A 177 9.35 -2.31 -25.56
N GLN A 178 10.03 -1.50 -24.74
CA GLN A 178 10.75 -0.32 -25.21
C GLN A 178 12.23 -0.34 -24.83
N ASN A 179 12.67 -1.34 -24.07
CA ASN A 179 14.02 -1.41 -23.48
C ASN A 179 14.40 -0.14 -22.70
N ARG A 180 13.41 0.49 -22.04
CA ARG A 180 13.60 1.70 -21.23
C ARG A 180 13.46 1.36 -19.75
N THR A 181 14.51 1.59 -18.99
CA THR A 181 14.42 1.59 -17.53
C THR A 181 13.95 2.96 -17.08
N ILE A 182 12.77 3.01 -16.46
CA ILE A 182 12.22 4.23 -15.88
C ILE A 182 11.79 3.95 -14.45
N GLU A 183 11.87 4.96 -13.60
CA GLU A 183 11.23 4.97 -12.29
C GLU A 183 10.13 6.03 -12.32
N VAL A 184 8.89 5.60 -12.28
CA VAL A 184 7.69 6.43 -12.35
C VAL A 184 7.44 7.05 -10.98
N SER A 185 7.00 8.31 -10.97
CA SER A 185 6.56 9.01 -9.78
C SER A 185 5.14 8.59 -9.39
N GLU A 186 5.02 7.87 -8.28
CA GLU A 186 3.72 7.60 -7.66
C GLU A 186 3.06 8.89 -7.15
N GLN A 187 3.85 9.92 -6.84
CA GLN A 187 3.35 11.22 -6.38
C GLN A 187 2.59 11.97 -7.49
N ASP A 188 3.06 11.89 -8.74
CA ASP A 188 2.33 12.42 -9.90
C ASP A 188 0.95 11.77 -10.03
N PHE A 189 0.87 10.45 -9.83
CA PHE A 189 -0.42 9.76 -9.77
C PHE A 189 -1.24 10.23 -8.57
N LEU A 190 -0.64 10.36 -7.38
CA LEU A 190 -1.33 10.75 -6.15
C LEU A 190 -1.95 12.16 -6.19
N GLU A 191 -1.39 13.09 -6.98
CA GLU A 191 -1.76 14.50 -6.95
C GLU A 191 -2.39 15.01 -8.26
N CYS A 192 -1.99 14.51 -9.42
CA CYS A 192 -2.22 15.19 -10.70
C CYS A 192 -3.26 14.56 -11.63
N ASN A 193 -3.85 13.43 -11.22
CA ASN A 193 -4.95 12.84 -11.99
C ASN A 193 -6.33 13.25 -11.43
N ALA A 194 -7.34 13.32 -12.29
CA ALA A 194 -8.69 13.78 -11.95
C ALA A 194 -9.39 12.97 -10.85
N TYR A 195 -8.85 11.80 -10.50
CA TYR A 195 -9.33 10.87 -9.50
C TYR A 195 -8.54 10.96 -8.18
N ALA A 196 -7.25 11.28 -8.26
CA ALA A 196 -6.39 11.60 -7.13
C ALA A 196 -6.91 12.80 -6.32
N SER A 197 -7.55 13.76 -6.99
CA SER A 197 -8.22 14.89 -6.32
C SER A 197 -9.33 14.44 -5.36
N MET A 198 -9.91 13.25 -5.57
CA MET A 198 -10.98 12.71 -4.73
C MET A 198 -10.46 11.85 -3.57
N TYR A 199 -9.42 11.03 -3.81
CA TYR A 199 -8.99 10.02 -2.84
C TYR A 199 -7.53 10.16 -2.44
N GLY A 200 -6.56 10.12 -3.36
CA GLY A 200 -5.14 10.29 -3.03
C GLY A 200 -4.66 9.21 -2.04
N CYS A 201 -4.25 9.62 -0.83
CA CYS A 201 -3.93 8.68 0.27
C CYS A 201 -5.16 7.99 0.86
N ASN A 202 -6.37 8.38 0.43
CA ASN A 202 -7.63 7.76 0.78
C ASN A 202 -8.04 6.63 -0.18
N GLY A 203 -7.10 6.15 -1.01
CA GLY A 203 -7.29 5.03 -1.90
C GLY A 203 -7.37 5.42 -3.36
N GLY A 204 -7.58 4.44 -4.22
CA GLY A 204 -7.69 4.67 -5.66
C GLY A 204 -7.72 3.38 -6.46
N ASN A 205 -7.78 3.48 -7.79
CA ASN A 205 -7.87 2.31 -8.66
C ASN A 205 -6.77 2.38 -9.75
N PRO A 206 -6.01 1.29 -9.97
CA PRO A 206 -4.90 1.27 -10.92
C PRO A 206 -5.28 1.69 -12.34
N ILE A 207 -6.52 1.40 -12.78
CA ILE A 207 -6.97 1.79 -14.11
C ILE A 207 -6.89 3.29 -14.35
N PHE A 208 -7.11 4.11 -13.32
CA PHE A 208 -7.08 5.56 -13.45
C PHE A 208 -5.66 6.10 -13.57
N ALA A 209 -4.72 5.62 -12.74
CA ALA A 209 -3.31 5.99 -12.84
C ALA A 209 -2.74 5.59 -14.21
N MET A 210 -2.97 4.36 -14.65
CA MET A 210 -2.48 3.89 -15.95
C MET A 210 -3.13 4.63 -17.12
N THR A 211 -4.43 4.90 -17.06
CA THR A 211 -5.12 5.67 -18.11
C THR A 211 -4.69 7.14 -18.13
N TYR A 212 -4.40 7.71 -16.97
CA TYR A 212 -3.80 9.04 -16.84
C TYR A 212 -2.43 9.06 -17.52
N ALA A 213 -1.54 8.13 -17.14
CA ALA A 213 -0.21 7.99 -17.72
C ALA A 213 -0.24 7.82 -19.25
N TYR A 214 -1.20 7.06 -19.79
CA TYR A 214 -1.40 6.94 -21.23
C TYR A 214 -1.66 8.29 -21.92
N LYS A 215 -2.43 9.17 -21.27
CA LYS A 215 -2.80 10.48 -21.85
C LYS A 215 -1.75 11.56 -21.67
N THR A 216 -1.07 11.56 -20.53
CA THR A 216 -0.21 12.67 -20.12
C THR A 216 1.27 12.33 -20.16
N GLY A 217 1.62 11.05 -20.34
CA GLY A 217 2.95 10.54 -20.02
C GLY A 217 3.19 10.44 -18.52
N VAL A 218 4.36 9.93 -18.15
CA VAL A 218 4.79 9.74 -16.76
C VAL A 218 5.84 10.78 -16.36
N ILE A 219 5.91 11.11 -15.08
CA ILE A 219 7.03 11.89 -14.52
C ILE A 219 8.00 10.92 -13.84
N PRO A 220 9.32 11.06 -14.05
CA PRO A 220 10.30 10.29 -13.30
C PRO A 220 10.25 10.60 -11.80
N MET A 221 10.40 9.58 -10.96
CA MET A 221 10.43 9.71 -9.49
C MET A 221 11.42 10.79 -9.04
N VAL A 222 12.59 10.87 -9.67
CA VAL A 222 13.63 11.88 -9.35
C VAL A 222 13.19 13.33 -9.60
N LYS A 223 12.25 13.57 -10.52
CA LYS A 223 11.70 14.92 -10.79
C LYS A 223 10.49 15.25 -9.91
N TYR A 224 9.84 14.23 -9.36
CA TYR A 224 8.66 14.39 -8.52
C TYR A 224 8.67 13.33 -7.42
N PRO A 225 9.48 13.52 -6.37
CA PRO A 225 9.67 12.51 -5.33
C PRO A 225 8.39 12.23 -4.54
N TYR A 226 8.28 10.99 -4.06
CA TYR A 226 7.18 10.54 -3.23
C TYR A 226 7.24 11.12 -1.82
N ARG A 227 6.10 11.62 -1.32
CA ARG A 227 6.00 12.35 -0.04
C ARG A 227 5.07 11.70 0.97
N GLN A 228 4.48 10.53 0.67
CA GLN A 228 3.55 9.83 1.56
C GLN A 228 2.35 10.69 2.02
N THR A 229 2.02 11.72 1.26
CA THR A 229 0.89 12.62 1.53
C THR A 229 0.40 13.20 0.22
N LYS A 230 -0.87 13.63 0.18
CA LYS A 230 -1.44 14.31 -0.98
C LYS A 230 -1.36 15.83 -0.78
N GLU A 231 -0.67 16.50 -1.69
CA GLU A 231 -0.67 17.96 -1.79
C GLU A 231 -1.30 18.41 -3.13
N ALA A 232 -1.24 19.72 -3.40
CA ALA A 232 -1.64 20.25 -4.69
C ALA A 232 -0.75 19.69 -5.81
N CYS A 233 -1.35 19.40 -6.97
CA CYS A 233 -0.61 18.99 -8.15
C CYS A 233 0.41 20.06 -8.57
N ARG A 234 1.68 19.67 -8.70
CA ARG A 234 2.80 20.53 -9.12
C ARG A 234 3.37 20.12 -10.49
N ARG A 235 2.65 19.28 -11.24
CA ARG A 235 3.10 18.85 -12.57
C ARG A 235 3.28 20.06 -13.48
N SER A 236 4.44 20.11 -14.13
CA SER A 236 4.74 21.05 -15.21
C SER A 236 4.99 20.28 -16.51
N SER A 237 4.83 20.96 -17.64
CA SER A 237 5.13 20.39 -18.96
C SER A 237 6.59 19.95 -19.12
N SER A 238 7.52 20.58 -18.39
CA SER A 238 8.97 20.26 -18.42
C SER A 238 9.36 19.03 -17.58
N MET A 239 8.48 18.57 -16.70
CA MET A 239 8.74 17.40 -15.85
C MET A 239 8.36 16.07 -16.52
N GLY A 240 7.34 16.09 -17.38
CA GLY A 240 6.83 14.90 -18.05
C GLY A 240 7.84 14.31 -19.03
N GLN A 241 7.92 12.98 -19.06
CA GLN A 241 8.44 12.27 -20.21
C GLN A 241 7.26 11.75 -21.03
N ASN A 242 7.26 12.07 -22.32
CA ASN A 242 6.34 11.44 -23.27
C ASN A 242 6.64 9.94 -23.22
N TYR A 243 5.66 9.21 -22.71
CA TYR A 243 5.73 7.77 -22.66
C TYR A 243 5.14 7.27 -23.98
N PRO A 244 5.96 6.75 -24.92
CA PRO A 244 5.44 6.30 -26.21
C PRO A 244 4.43 5.19 -25.95
N THR A 245 3.20 5.42 -26.43
CA THR A 245 2.14 4.42 -26.64
C THR A 245 2.21 3.20 -25.72
N LEU A 246 1.80 3.36 -24.46
CA LEU A 246 1.05 2.27 -23.82
C LEU A 246 -0.14 2.03 -24.73
N GLY A 247 -0.51 0.81 -25.07
CA GLY A 247 -1.81 0.65 -25.75
C GLY A 247 -2.95 0.75 -24.74
N ASP A 248 -4.11 0.19 -25.09
CA ASP A 248 -5.29 0.34 -24.27
C ASP A 248 -5.12 -0.31 -22.88
N VAL A 249 -5.51 0.42 -21.83
CA VAL A 249 -5.55 -0.09 -20.46
C VAL A 249 -6.84 -0.89 -20.27
N THR A 250 -6.70 -2.09 -19.69
CA THR A 250 -7.76 -3.09 -19.61
C THR A 250 -7.91 -3.59 -18.18
N MET A 251 -9.16 -3.75 -17.71
CA MET A 251 -9.51 -4.41 -16.45
C MET A 251 -10.28 -5.69 -16.75
N ALA A 252 -9.69 -6.85 -16.47
CA ALA A 252 -10.35 -8.13 -16.56
C ALA A 252 -10.80 -8.63 -15.18
N ASN A 253 -11.99 -9.20 -15.14
CA ASN A 253 -12.42 -10.05 -14.05
C ASN A 253 -12.26 -11.49 -14.53
N ALA A 254 -11.37 -12.25 -13.89
CA ALA A 254 -11.19 -13.67 -14.19
C ALA A 254 -12.31 -14.53 -13.56
N ASN A 255 -13.19 -13.96 -12.72
CA ASN A 255 -14.35 -14.60 -12.12
C ASN A 255 -14.03 -15.91 -11.37
N GLY A 256 -12.85 -15.99 -10.75
CA GLY A 256 -12.41 -17.22 -10.09
C GLY A 256 -11.84 -18.28 -11.05
N ASP A 257 -11.60 -17.92 -12.32
CA ASP A 257 -10.93 -18.78 -13.31
C ASP A 257 -9.43 -18.43 -13.41
N GLU A 258 -8.62 -19.13 -12.63
CA GLU A 258 -7.16 -19.07 -12.66
C GLU A 258 -6.58 -19.23 -14.07
N SER A 259 -7.25 -19.98 -14.97
CA SER A 259 -6.77 -20.14 -16.34
C SER A 259 -6.83 -18.80 -17.11
N VAL A 260 -7.83 -17.96 -16.84
CA VAL A 260 -7.92 -16.60 -17.40
C VAL A 260 -6.79 -15.74 -16.85
N LEU A 261 -6.55 -15.76 -15.53
CA LEU A 261 -5.48 -15.00 -14.90
C LEU A 261 -4.10 -15.41 -15.47
N ARG A 262 -3.86 -16.71 -15.60
CA ARG A 262 -2.64 -17.26 -16.22
C ARG A 262 -2.48 -16.75 -17.66
N ARG A 263 -3.52 -16.82 -18.49
CA ARG A 263 -3.45 -16.32 -19.88
C ARG A 263 -3.15 -14.82 -19.95
N ILE A 264 -3.69 -14.02 -19.03
CA ILE A 264 -3.40 -12.58 -18.97
C ILE A 264 -1.92 -12.37 -18.65
N ILE A 265 -1.39 -13.03 -17.62
CA ILE A 265 0.02 -12.91 -17.23
C ILE A 265 0.93 -13.39 -18.35
N ASP A 266 0.62 -14.52 -18.99
CA ASP A 266 1.42 -15.07 -20.09
C ASP A 266 1.41 -14.15 -21.33
N SER A 267 0.33 -13.40 -21.54
CA SER A 267 0.18 -12.51 -22.70
C SER A 267 0.74 -11.10 -22.48
N TYR A 268 0.64 -10.59 -21.24
CA TYR A 268 0.89 -9.17 -20.94
C TYR A 268 1.98 -8.94 -19.89
N GLY A 269 2.38 -9.99 -19.17
CA GLY A 269 3.39 -9.96 -18.13
C GLY A 269 2.85 -9.48 -16.79
N VAL A 270 3.53 -8.51 -16.18
CA VAL A 270 3.15 -7.98 -14.86
C VAL A 270 1.81 -7.24 -14.95
N ILE A 271 0.93 -7.55 -14.01
CA ILE A 271 -0.40 -6.96 -13.85
C ILE A 271 -0.55 -6.40 -12.44
N ALA A 272 -1.46 -5.43 -12.29
CA ALA A 272 -1.92 -5.00 -10.98
C ALA A 272 -3.17 -5.81 -10.60
N ILE A 273 -3.21 -6.33 -9.38
CA ILE A 273 -4.35 -7.05 -8.83
C ILE A 273 -4.90 -6.33 -7.60
N ALA A 274 -6.15 -6.61 -7.30
CA ALA A 274 -6.77 -6.25 -6.03
C ALA A 274 -6.90 -7.52 -5.17
N MET A 275 -6.44 -7.44 -3.92
CA MET A 275 -6.53 -8.54 -2.95
C MET A 275 -6.99 -8.04 -1.59
N GLY A 276 -7.72 -8.87 -0.85
CA GLY A 276 -8.00 -8.60 0.56
C GLY A 276 -6.80 -8.85 1.47
N THR A 277 -6.71 -8.07 2.55
CA THR A 277 -5.60 -8.15 3.51
C THR A 277 -6.08 -8.48 4.90
N THR A 278 -5.28 -9.28 5.59
CA THR A 278 -5.47 -9.67 6.98
C THR A 278 -4.22 -9.33 7.78
N THR A 279 -4.27 -9.54 9.10
CA THR A 279 -3.04 -9.57 9.92
C THR A 279 -2.04 -10.60 9.41
N GLY A 280 -2.52 -11.73 8.87
CA GLY A 280 -1.69 -12.75 8.23
C GLY A 280 -0.83 -12.15 7.12
N PHE A 281 -1.44 -11.32 6.27
CA PHE A 281 -0.75 -10.64 5.19
C PHE A 281 0.20 -9.55 5.70
N THR A 282 -0.25 -8.65 6.59
CA THR A 282 0.59 -7.55 7.07
C THR A 282 1.81 -8.02 7.85
N SER A 283 1.78 -9.26 8.34
CA SER A 283 2.88 -9.92 9.05
C SER A 283 3.57 -11.00 8.23
N TYR A 284 3.24 -11.18 6.95
CA TYR A 284 3.85 -12.21 6.10
C TYR A 284 5.37 -12.05 6.05
N SER A 285 6.09 -13.17 6.15
CA SER A 285 7.55 -13.23 6.07
C SER A 285 8.02 -14.15 4.94
N SER A 286 7.48 -15.36 4.82
CA SER A 286 7.90 -16.31 3.80
C SER A 286 6.89 -17.44 3.59
N GLY A 287 7.10 -18.24 2.54
CA GLY A 287 6.26 -19.40 2.23
C GLY A 287 5.18 -19.09 1.20
N VAL A 288 4.08 -19.85 1.21
CA VAL A 288 2.96 -19.65 0.28
C VAL A 288 1.76 -19.16 1.09
N PHE A 289 1.41 -17.88 0.92
CA PHE A 289 0.30 -17.25 1.62
C PHE A 289 -1.04 -17.90 1.23
N ASP A 290 -1.77 -18.38 2.24
CA ASP A 290 -3.08 -19.02 2.12
C ASP A 290 -3.90 -18.77 3.40
N ASP A 291 -4.31 -17.52 3.60
CA ASP A 291 -5.09 -17.13 4.77
C ASP A 291 -6.61 -17.28 4.50
N PRO A 292 -7.32 -18.21 5.16
CA PRO A 292 -8.75 -18.40 4.98
C PRO A 292 -9.59 -17.22 5.51
N ALA A 293 -9.01 -16.35 6.36
CA ALA A 293 -9.68 -15.17 6.88
C ALA A 293 -9.68 -13.99 5.90
N CYS A 294 -9.08 -14.16 4.70
CA CYS A 294 -9.05 -13.12 3.70
C CYS A 294 -10.45 -12.67 3.28
N PRO A 295 -10.78 -11.38 3.45
CA PRO A 295 -12.03 -10.84 2.92
C PRO A 295 -11.98 -10.78 1.39
N THR A 296 -13.16 -10.69 0.76
CA THR A 296 -13.29 -10.39 -0.68
C THR A 296 -13.10 -8.89 -1.01
N LYS A 297 -12.65 -8.08 -0.05
CA LYS A 297 -12.47 -6.62 -0.17
C LYS A 297 -11.02 -6.19 0.15
N VAL A 298 -10.57 -5.16 -0.55
CA VAL A 298 -9.21 -4.97 -1.09
C VAL A 298 -8.28 -4.09 -0.25
N SER A 299 -6.95 -4.34 -0.24
CA SER A 299 -5.81 -3.37 -0.15
C SER A 299 -4.47 -4.08 -0.47
N HIS A 300 -3.43 -3.52 -1.12
CA HIS A 300 -2.23 -2.92 -0.48
C HIS A 300 -0.95 -3.15 -1.33
N CYS A 301 0.11 -2.33 -1.14
CA CYS A 301 1.50 -2.52 -1.61
C CYS A 301 2.46 -2.31 -0.43
N VAL A 302 3.39 -3.23 -0.23
CA VAL A 302 4.32 -3.32 0.92
C VAL A 302 5.75 -2.90 0.55
N GLY A 303 6.52 -2.44 1.54
CA GLY A 303 7.94 -2.05 1.43
C GLY A 303 8.91 -3.24 1.31
N THR A 304 10.21 -2.95 1.14
CA THR A 304 11.30 -3.94 0.93
C THR A 304 11.62 -4.81 2.14
N ASP A 305 11.33 -4.32 3.36
CA ASP A 305 11.55 -4.99 4.65
C ASP A 305 10.46 -6.02 4.99
N TRP A 306 9.43 -6.12 4.16
CA TRP A 306 8.31 -7.02 4.31
C TRP A 306 8.47 -8.27 3.43
N GLY A 307 8.03 -9.42 3.93
CA GLY A 307 8.01 -10.66 3.16
C GLY A 307 9.39 -11.12 2.66
N GLU A 308 9.42 -11.61 1.43
CA GLU A 308 10.60 -12.13 0.74
C GLU A 308 11.25 -11.00 -0.07
N ALA A 309 11.92 -10.07 0.62
CA ALA A 309 12.53 -8.86 0.04
C ALA A 309 11.51 -7.95 -0.70
N GLY A 310 10.35 -7.74 -0.08
CA GLY A 310 9.24 -6.96 -0.64
C GLY A 310 8.25 -7.76 -1.49
N TYR A 311 8.52 -9.05 -1.70
CA TYR A 311 7.65 -9.95 -2.44
C TYR A 311 6.96 -10.96 -1.53
N PHE A 312 5.91 -11.58 -2.03
CA PHE A 312 5.28 -12.73 -1.40
C PHE A 312 4.82 -13.71 -2.46
N ARG A 313 4.70 -14.97 -2.06
CA ARG A 313 4.07 -16.01 -2.87
C ARG A 313 2.70 -16.31 -2.28
N MET A 314 1.76 -16.63 -3.14
CA MET A 314 0.37 -16.84 -2.77
C MET A 314 -0.17 -18.08 -3.46
N LYS A 315 -1.08 -18.78 -2.79
CA LYS A 315 -1.78 -19.91 -3.37
C LYS A 315 -2.59 -19.48 -4.59
N ARG A 316 -2.44 -20.22 -5.67
CA ARG A 316 -3.13 -20.03 -6.95
C ARG A 316 -4.25 -21.06 -7.13
N GLY A 317 -5.21 -20.77 -8.01
CA GLY A 317 -6.26 -21.74 -8.38
C GLY A 317 -7.46 -21.79 -7.44
N THR A 318 -7.52 -20.91 -6.44
CA THR A 318 -8.57 -20.89 -5.42
C THR A 318 -9.18 -19.50 -5.23
N ASN A 319 -8.82 -18.52 -6.07
CA ASN A 319 -9.19 -17.11 -5.90
C ASN A 319 -8.93 -16.61 -4.47
N THR A 320 -7.82 -17.08 -3.86
CA THR A 320 -7.44 -16.73 -2.49
C THR A 320 -7.36 -15.22 -2.36
N CYS A 321 -8.04 -14.65 -1.37
CA CYS A 321 -8.13 -13.20 -1.15
C CYS A 321 -8.71 -12.39 -2.33
N GLY A 322 -9.44 -13.02 -3.26
CA GLY A 322 -10.12 -12.34 -4.35
C GLY A 322 -9.22 -11.92 -5.53
N ILE A 323 -8.01 -12.48 -5.62
CA ILE A 323 -6.97 -12.05 -6.56
C ILE A 323 -7.35 -12.20 -8.04
N GLU A 324 -8.32 -13.05 -8.35
CA GLU A 324 -8.82 -13.28 -9.71
C GLU A 324 -9.99 -12.31 -10.05
N THR A 325 -10.43 -11.47 -9.12
CA THR A 325 -11.67 -10.67 -9.27
C THR A 325 -11.44 -9.35 -10.01
N ALA A 326 -10.29 -8.70 -9.82
CA ALA A 326 -10.01 -7.40 -10.40
C ALA A 326 -8.54 -7.28 -10.81
N ASN A 327 -8.29 -7.52 -12.10
CA ASN A 327 -6.96 -7.59 -12.72
C ASN A 327 -6.80 -6.48 -13.74
N TYR A 328 -5.77 -5.66 -13.59
CA TYR A 328 -5.53 -4.48 -14.42
C TYR A 328 -4.20 -4.62 -15.15
N TYR A 329 -4.23 -4.41 -16.47
CA TYR A 329 -3.05 -4.56 -17.32
C TYR A 329 -3.09 -3.62 -18.52
N VAL A 330 -1.93 -3.43 -19.13
CA VAL A 330 -1.76 -2.63 -20.34
C VAL A 330 -1.68 -3.57 -21.53
N VAL A 331 -2.49 -3.31 -22.55
CA VAL A 331 -2.41 -4.00 -23.84
C VAL A 331 -1.50 -3.17 -24.73
N VAL A 332 -0.27 -3.60 -24.98
CA VAL A 332 0.62 -2.89 -25.94
C VAL A 332 0.25 -3.30 -27.37
N PRO A 333 0.05 -2.36 -28.31
CA PRO A 333 -0.18 -2.71 -29.71
C PRO A 333 1.07 -3.40 -30.25
N LYS A 334 0.91 -4.58 -30.84
CA LYS A 334 1.98 -5.26 -31.57
C LYS A 334 2.22 -4.57 -32.91
#